data_AF-A0A558BZQ1-F1
#
_entry.id   AF-A0A558BZQ1-F1
#
_cell.length_a   1.000
_cell.length_b   1.000
_cell.length_c   1.000
_cell.angle_alpha   90.00
_cell.angle_beta   90.00
_cell.angle_gamma   90.00
#
_symmetry.space_group_name_H-M   'P 1'
#
loop_
_entity.id
_entity.type
_entity.pdbx_description
1 polymer ?
#
loop_
_entity_poly.entity_id
_entity_poly.type
_entity_poly.pdbx_seq_one_letter_code
_entity_poly.pdbx_strand_id
1 'polypeptide(L)'
;MSGLLIAGTTSDAGKSLVTAGICRWLARQGLRVAPFKAQNMSNNSMVCADGAEIGRAQWLQARAAGVEPEAAMNPVLLKPGSDHRSHVIALGKPAGVLQAGEYATGRAGLAQLAFDTYAELSGRFDLVVCEGARSPA
;
A
#
# COMPACT_ATOMS: atom_id res chain seq x y z
N MET A 1 -18.07 4.05 8.70
CA MET A 1 -16.98 4.13 7.70
C MET A 1 -16.65 2.70 7.31
N SER A 2 -16.68 2.37 6.02
CA SER A 2 -16.57 0.99 5.54
C SER A 2 -15.19 0.81 4.88
N GLY A 3 -14.41 -0.16 5.35
CA GLY A 3 -13.16 -0.58 4.72
C GLY A 3 -13.32 -2.02 4.24
N LEU A 4 -12.75 -2.35 3.07
CA LEU A 4 -12.77 -3.72 2.54
C LEU A 4 -11.36 -4.28 2.50
N LEU A 5 -11.09 -5.33 3.28
CA LEU A 5 -9.80 -6.02 3.26
C LEU A 5 -9.82 -7.22 2.31
N ILE A 6 -8.89 -7.23 1.36
CA ILE A 6 -8.63 -8.36 0.47
C ILE A 6 -7.44 -9.14 1.02
N ALA A 7 -7.74 -10.25 1.69
CA ALA A 7 -6.73 -11.19 2.20
C ALA A 7 -6.56 -12.39 1.26
N GLY A 8 -5.46 -13.11 1.40
CA GLY A 8 -5.21 -14.35 0.65
C GLY A 8 -4.36 -15.30 1.47
N THR A 9 -4.46 -16.58 1.16
CA THR A 9 -3.79 -17.65 1.92
C THR A 9 -2.29 -17.75 1.64
N THR A 10 -1.83 -17.17 0.52
CA THR A 10 -0.42 -17.15 0.13
C THR A 10 0.02 -15.80 -0.43
N SER A 11 1.34 -15.59 -0.49
CA SER A 11 1.94 -14.66 -1.45
C SER A 11 1.56 -15.16 -2.86
N ASP A 12 1.22 -14.26 -3.77
CA ASP A 12 0.88 -14.60 -5.17
C ASP A 12 -0.48 -15.27 -5.44
N ALA A 13 -1.39 -15.32 -4.46
CA ALA A 13 -2.78 -15.73 -4.66
C ALA A 13 -3.62 -14.79 -5.59
N GLY A 14 -3.00 -13.85 -6.31
CA GLY A 14 -3.71 -12.91 -7.18
C GLY A 14 -4.36 -11.70 -6.48
N LYS A 15 -4.08 -11.48 -5.19
CA LYS A 15 -4.68 -10.39 -4.38
C LYS A 15 -4.62 -9.02 -5.05
N SER A 16 -3.47 -8.65 -5.63
CA SER A 16 -3.31 -7.33 -6.23
C SER A 16 -4.19 -7.13 -7.46
N LEU A 17 -4.38 -8.18 -8.26
CA LEU A 17 -5.27 -8.16 -9.44
C LEU A 17 -6.74 -8.12 -9.01
N VAL A 18 -7.13 -8.95 -8.03
CA VAL A 18 -8.48 -8.93 -7.45
C VAL A 18 -8.80 -7.56 -6.86
N THR A 19 -7.87 -6.99 -6.09
CA THR A 19 -8.00 -5.65 -5.51
C THR A 19 -8.19 -4.59 -6.60
N ALA A 20 -7.42 -4.63 -7.69
CA ALA A 20 -7.58 -3.71 -8.81
C ALA A 20 -8.94 -3.87 -9.50
N GLY A 21 -9.41 -5.10 -9.71
CA GLY A 21 -10.73 -5.39 -10.28
C GLY A 21 -11.87 -4.85 -9.42
N ILE A 22 -11.79 -5.04 -8.09
CA ILE A 22 -12.76 -4.52 -7.12
C ILE A 22 -12.74 -2.98 -7.12
N CYS A 23 -11.55 -2.36 -7.08
CA CYS A 23 -11.39 -0.92 -7.20
C CYS A 23 -12.09 -0.37 -8.45
N ARG A 24 -11.85 -1.02 -9.61
CA ARG A 24 -12.48 -0.63 -10.88
C ARG A 24 -14.00 -0.79 -10.86
N TRP A 25 -14.49 -1.90 -10.32
CA TRP A 25 -15.92 -2.17 -10.27
C TRP A 25 -16.65 -1.15 -9.40
N LEU A 26 -16.14 -0.88 -8.19
CA LEU A 26 -16.70 0.11 -7.26
C LEU A 26 -16.65 1.53 -7.82
N ALA A 27 -15.55 1.93 -8.45
CA ALA A 27 -15.45 3.23 -9.11
C ALA A 27 -16.49 3.39 -10.23
N ARG A 28 -16.77 2.32 -10.98
CA ARG A 28 -17.86 2.30 -11.98
C ARG A 28 -19.27 2.37 -11.37
N GLN A 29 -19.42 2.07 -10.08
CA GLN A 29 -20.68 2.31 -9.34
C GLN A 29 -20.80 3.76 -8.86
N GLY A 30 -19.83 4.63 -9.17
CA GLY A 30 -19.86 6.05 -8.78
C GLY A 30 -19.24 6.35 -7.41
N LEU A 31 -18.60 5.37 -6.76
CA LEU A 31 -17.91 5.58 -5.49
C LEU A 31 -16.52 6.19 -5.71
N ARG A 32 -16.11 7.11 -4.83
CA ARG A 32 -14.71 7.54 -4.74
C ARG A 32 -13.94 6.48 -3.97
N VAL A 33 -13.09 5.73 -4.66
CA VAL A 33 -12.36 4.59 -4.10
C VAL A 33 -10.87 4.89 -4.03
N ALA A 34 -10.25 4.64 -2.88
CA ALA A 34 -8.80 4.61 -2.75
C ALA A 34 -8.31 3.17 -2.49
N PRO A 35 -7.33 2.66 -3.26
CA PRO A 35 -6.63 1.46 -2.86
C PRO A 35 -5.67 1.78 -1.71
N PHE A 36 -5.42 0.79 -0.86
CA PHE A 36 -4.49 0.96 0.25
C PHE A 36 -3.71 -0.31 0.53
N LYS A 37 -2.40 -0.19 0.69
CA LYS A 37 -1.56 -1.25 1.23
C LYS A 37 -0.62 -0.66 2.26
N ALA A 38 -0.95 -0.86 3.53
CA ALA A 38 -0.21 -0.33 4.68
C ALA A 38 1.31 -0.51 4.54
N GLN A 39 1.73 -1.74 4.22
CA GLN A 39 3.12 -2.07 3.96
C GLN A 39 3.21 -2.98 2.73
N ASN A 40 3.96 -2.54 1.72
CA ASN A 40 4.38 -3.36 0.60
C ASN A 40 5.86 -3.74 0.77
N MET A 41 6.26 -4.88 0.21
CA MET A 41 7.66 -5.28 0.11
C MET A 41 7.95 -5.66 -1.33
N SER A 42 8.58 -4.76 -2.08
CA SER A 42 8.84 -4.94 -3.50
C SER A 42 9.92 -3.99 -3.98
N ASN A 43 10.79 -4.47 -4.88
CA ASN A 43 11.68 -3.61 -5.66
C ASN A 43 10.98 -3.04 -6.91
N ASN A 44 9.71 -3.40 -7.13
CA ASN A 44 8.94 -3.03 -8.28
C ASN A 44 8.03 -1.84 -7.97
N SER A 45 8.53 -0.64 -8.22
CA SER A 45 7.84 0.62 -7.93
C SER A 45 7.55 1.42 -9.20
N MET A 46 6.79 2.50 -9.01
CA MET A 46 6.43 3.53 -9.97
C MET A 46 6.64 4.90 -9.32
N VAL A 47 6.65 5.95 -10.14
CA VAL A 47 6.77 7.35 -9.68
C VAL A 47 5.43 8.05 -9.90
N CYS A 48 4.91 8.67 -8.84
CA CYS A 48 3.73 9.52 -8.85
C CYS A 48 4.03 10.87 -9.54
N ALA A 49 2.99 11.63 -9.87
CA ALA A 49 3.13 12.91 -10.56
C ALA A 49 3.97 13.94 -9.78
N ASP A 50 3.96 13.85 -8.44
CA ASP A 50 4.74 14.69 -7.52
C ASP A 50 6.17 14.17 -7.26
N GLY A 51 6.58 13.10 -7.95
CA GLY A 51 7.88 12.46 -7.77
C GLY A 51 7.93 11.44 -6.62
N ALA A 52 6.84 11.23 -5.88
CA ALA A 52 6.79 10.25 -4.82
C ALA A 52 6.87 8.81 -5.36
N GLU A 53 7.60 7.94 -4.67
CA GLU A 53 7.69 6.53 -5.03
C GLU A 53 6.53 5.71 -4.45
N ILE A 54 5.94 4.82 -5.26
CA ILE A 54 4.84 3.94 -4.84
C ILE A 54 5.04 2.52 -5.40
N GLY A 55 4.59 1.49 -4.69
CA GLY A 55 4.58 0.12 -5.22
C GLY A 55 3.76 0.00 -6.52
N ARG A 56 4.25 -0.74 -7.51
CA ARG A 56 3.58 -0.87 -8.83
C ARG A 56 2.16 -1.44 -8.73
N ALA A 57 1.92 -2.35 -7.80
CA ALA A 57 0.59 -2.89 -7.55
C ALA A 57 -0.40 -1.80 -7.13
N GLN A 58 -0.01 -0.92 -6.20
CA GLN A 58 -0.86 0.17 -5.72
C GLN A 58 -1.03 1.25 -6.80
N TRP A 59 0.00 1.54 -7.58
CA TRP A 59 -0.12 2.40 -8.75
C TRP A 59 -1.17 1.87 -9.74
N LEU A 60 -1.12 0.58 -10.07
CA LEU A 60 -2.10 -0.05 -10.96
C LEU A 60 -3.52 -0.01 -10.36
N GLN A 61 -3.65 -0.25 -9.06
CA GLN A 61 -4.94 -0.21 -8.37
C GLN A 61 -5.53 1.20 -8.37
N ALA A 62 -4.70 2.25 -8.21
CA ALA A 62 -5.14 3.64 -8.27
C ALA A 62 -5.66 3.99 -9.66
N ARG A 63 -4.92 3.59 -10.70
CA ARG A 63 -5.35 3.66 -12.09
C ARG A 63 -6.66 2.93 -12.34
N ALA A 64 -6.86 1.77 -11.73
CA ALA A 64 -8.09 0.99 -11.83
C ALA A 64 -9.29 1.71 -11.17
N ALA A 65 -9.07 2.30 -9.99
CA ALA A 65 -10.04 3.16 -9.30
C ALA A 65 -10.31 4.49 -10.02
N GLY A 66 -9.47 4.89 -10.99
CA GLY A 66 -9.63 6.15 -11.72
C GLY A 66 -9.18 7.37 -10.91
N VAL A 67 -8.28 7.18 -9.95
CA VAL A 67 -7.75 8.23 -9.08
C VAL A 67 -6.26 8.42 -9.34
N GLU A 68 -5.74 9.62 -9.05
CA GLU A 68 -4.32 9.90 -9.20
C GLU A 68 -3.52 9.04 -8.20
N PRO A 69 -2.49 8.29 -8.63
CA PRO A 69 -1.65 7.55 -7.72
C PRO A 69 -0.90 8.49 -6.78
N GLU A 70 -0.98 8.26 -5.47
CA GLU A 70 -0.27 9.02 -4.45
C GLU A 70 0.34 8.08 -3.40
N ALA A 71 1.42 8.52 -2.75
CA ALA A 71 2.14 7.68 -1.79
C ALA A 71 1.29 7.26 -0.58
N ALA A 72 0.21 7.99 -0.27
CA ALA A 72 -0.72 7.62 0.79
C ALA A 72 -1.38 6.24 0.56
N MET A 73 -1.50 5.80 -0.69
CA MET A 73 -2.05 4.48 -1.05
C MET A 73 -1.06 3.34 -0.73
N ASN A 74 0.22 3.64 -0.52
CA ASN A 74 1.24 2.70 -0.04
C ASN A 74 2.25 3.43 0.87
N PRO A 75 1.87 3.76 2.13
CA PRO A 75 2.66 4.66 2.97
C PRO A 75 4.02 4.09 3.35
N VAL A 76 4.14 2.76 3.42
CA VAL A 76 5.40 2.06 3.69
C VAL A 76 5.71 1.10 2.53
N LEU A 77 6.79 1.38 1.82
CA LEU A 77 7.33 0.49 0.81
C LEU A 77 8.73 0.03 1.24
N LEU A 78 8.88 -1.27 1.46
CA LEU A 78 10.15 -1.90 1.78
C LEU A 78 10.79 -2.45 0.50
N LYS A 79 12.01 -2.02 0.22
CA LYS A 79 12.80 -2.47 -0.94
C LYS A 79 13.89 -3.43 -0.46
N PRO A 80 13.70 -4.76 -0.59
CA PRO A 80 14.67 -5.73 -0.08
C PRO A 80 16.00 -5.62 -0.83
N GLY A 81 17.09 -5.60 -0.06
CA GLY A 81 18.48 -5.60 -0.54
C GLY A 81 19.26 -6.82 -0.04
N SER A 82 20.59 -6.73 -0.04
CA SER A 82 21.48 -7.78 0.50
C SER A 82 21.49 -7.78 2.04
N ASP A 83 22.04 -8.86 2.62
CA ASP A 83 22.35 -8.96 4.06
C ASP A 83 21.14 -8.79 4.98
N HIS A 84 19.97 -9.28 4.54
CA HIS A 84 18.72 -9.19 5.28
C HIS A 84 18.30 -7.75 5.64
N ARG A 85 18.65 -6.78 4.80
CA ARG A 85 18.27 -5.37 4.93
C ARG A 85 17.21 -4.98 3.91
N SER A 86 16.34 -4.05 4.30
CA SER A 86 15.37 -3.42 3.40
C SER A 86 15.50 -1.90 3.48
N HIS A 87 15.61 -1.24 2.33
CA HIS A 87 15.46 0.22 2.29
C HIS A 87 14.00 0.58 2.54
N VAL A 88 13.78 1.56 3.41
CA VAL A 88 12.44 2.06 3.73
C VAL A 88 12.16 3.26 2.85
N ILE A 89 11.04 3.20 2.13
CA ILE A 89 10.42 4.34 1.48
C ILE A 89 9.16 4.67 2.29
N ALA A 90 9.13 5.84 2.94
CA ALA A 90 8.02 6.33 3.74
C ALA A 90 7.35 7.51 3.01
N LEU A 91 6.05 7.42 2.75
CA LEU A 91 5.30 8.40 1.95
C LEU A 91 6.04 8.80 0.67
N GLY A 92 6.58 7.79 -0.01
CA GLY A 92 7.27 7.91 -1.29
C GLY A 92 8.66 8.55 -1.25
N LYS A 93 9.26 8.69 -0.07
CA LYS A 93 10.62 9.22 0.11
C LYS A 93 11.52 8.25 0.87
N PRO A 94 12.83 8.19 0.57
CA PRO A 94 13.78 7.40 1.34
C PRO A 94 13.77 7.78 2.83
N ALA A 95 13.67 6.79 3.71
CA ALA A 95 13.52 6.97 5.16
C ALA A 95 14.45 6.05 5.98
N GLY A 96 15.55 5.60 5.37
CA GLY A 96 16.57 4.77 6.03
C GLY A 96 16.50 3.30 5.63
N VAL A 97 17.03 2.44 6.50
CA VAL A 97 17.18 1.00 6.27
C VAL A 97 16.67 0.27 7.51
N LEU A 98 15.93 -0.81 7.29
CA LEU A 98 15.47 -1.73 8.32
C LEU A 98 16.28 -3.03 8.24
N GLN A 99 16.94 -3.43 9.33
CA GLN A 99 17.62 -4.74 9.41
C GLN A 99 16.67 -5.84 9.90
N ALA A 100 16.88 -7.08 9.45
CA ALA A 100 16.21 -8.24 10.03
C ALA A 100 16.60 -8.39 11.51
N GLY A 101 15.63 -8.21 12.42
CA GLY A 101 15.85 -8.21 13.87
C GLY A 101 15.45 -6.90 14.55
N GLU A 102 15.62 -5.76 13.89
CA GLU A 102 15.08 -4.44 14.32
C GLU A 102 13.57 -4.31 14.06
N TYR A 103 12.96 -5.40 13.59
CA TYR A 103 11.54 -5.52 13.28
C TYR A 103 10.63 -5.12 14.44
N ALA A 104 11.04 -5.31 15.70
CA ALA A 104 10.18 -4.99 16.85
C ALA A 104 10.13 -3.48 17.16
N THR A 105 11.26 -2.77 17.11
CA THR A 105 11.36 -1.35 17.50
C THR A 105 11.10 -0.39 16.35
N GLY A 106 11.56 -0.71 15.13
CA GLY A 106 11.35 0.13 13.94
C GLY A 106 9.91 0.11 13.40
N ARG A 107 9.14 -0.96 13.67
CA ARG A 107 7.77 -1.11 13.14
C ARG A 107 6.75 -0.22 13.81
N ALA A 108 6.94 0.19 15.06
CA ALA A 108 5.94 1.01 15.75
C ALA A 108 5.71 2.35 15.02
N GLY A 109 6.78 3.03 14.61
CA GLY A 109 6.69 4.27 13.84
C GLY A 109 6.09 4.04 12.44
N LEU A 110 6.47 2.97 11.75
CA LEU A 110 5.92 2.63 10.43
C LEU A 110 4.43 2.23 10.50
N ALA A 111 4.03 1.54 11.57
CA ALA A 111 2.64 1.20 11.82
C ALA A 111 1.81 2.45 12.11
N GLN A 112 2.32 3.35 12.96
CA GLN A 112 1.65 4.63 13.23
C GLN A 112 1.48 5.44 11.95
N LEU A 113 2.53 5.56 11.14
CA LEU A 113 2.47 6.21 9.83
C LEU A 113 1.38 5.60 8.94
N ALA A 114 1.29 4.26 8.88
CA ALA A 114 0.28 3.58 8.09
C ALA A 114 -1.15 3.83 8.61
N PHE A 115 -1.36 3.84 9.93
CA PHE A 115 -2.66 4.13 10.53
C PHE A 115 -3.10 5.57 10.29
N ASP A 116 -2.21 6.54 10.50
CA ASP A 116 -2.50 7.96 10.28
C ASP A 116 -2.84 8.22 8.80
N THR A 117 -2.07 7.62 7.90
CA THR A 117 -2.32 7.73 6.45
C THR A 117 -3.66 7.09 6.06
N TYR A 118 -3.99 5.92 6.63
CA TYR A 118 -5.28 5.27 6.37
C TYR A 118 -6.46 6.14 6.85
N ALA A 119 -6.33 6.75 8.03
CA ALA A 119 -7.34 7.65 8.58
C ALA A 119 -7.55 8.88 7.67
N GLU A 120 -6.47 9.47 7.18
CA GLU A 120 -6.52 10.59 6.23
C GLU A 120 -7.21 10.20 4.91
N LEU A 121 -6.79 9.08 4.30
CA LEU A 121 -7.42 8.56 3.08
C LEU A 121 -8.91 8.29 3.28
N SER A 122 -9.26 7.69 4.41
CA SER A 122 -10.66 7.38 4.74
C SER A 122 -11.52 8.62 4.97
N GLY A 123 -10.90 9.79 5.23
CA GLY A 123 -11.56 11.09 5.26
C GLY A 123 -11.82 11.70 3.87
N ARG A 124 -11.06 11.27 2.84
CA ARG A 124 -11.12 11.81 1.47
C ARG A 124 -11.96 10.98 0.50
N PHE A 125 -12.11 9.68 0.76
CA PHE A 125 -12.74 8.71 -0.13
C PHE A 125 -13.97 8.05 0.51
N ASP A 126 -14.91 7.59 -0.31
CA ASP A 126 -16.12 6.91 0.16
C ASP A 126 -15.82 5.48 0.63
N LEU A 127 -14.82 4.83 0.01
CA LEU A 127 -14.35 3.50 0.38
C LEU A 127 -12.83 3.37 0.21
N VAL A 128 -12.18 2.76 1.20
CA VAL A 128 -10.79 2.31 1.10
C VAL A 128 -10.75 0.80 0.91
N VAL A 129 -10.12 0.35 -0.18
CA VAL A 129 -9.93 -1.08 -0.47
C VAL A 129 -8.51 -1.47 -0.10
N CYS A 130 -8.39 -2.20 1.00
CA CYS A 130 -7.13 -2.61 1.58
C CYS A 130 -6.63 -3.93 0.98
N GLU A 131 -5.43 -3.95 0.41
CA GLU A 131 -4.75 -5.17 0.02
C GLU A 131 -3.96 -5.74 1.21
N GLY A 132 -4.40 -6.87 1.76
CA GLY A 132 -3.71 -7.57 2.83
C GLY A 132 -2.30 -8.02 2.45
N ALA A 133 -1.43 -8.20 3.46
CA ALA A 133 -0.11 -8.77 3.29
C ALA A 133 -0.19 -10.27 2.92
N ARG A 134 0.75 -11.12 3.35
CA ARG A 134 0.68 -12.59 3.15
C ARG A 134 -0.54 -13.19 3.90
N SER A 135 -0.46 -14.48 4.24
CA SER A 135 -1.48 -15.14 5.09
C SER A 135 -1.85 -14.26 6.29
N PRO A 136 -3.14 -14.06 6.57
CA PRO A 136 -3.62 -13.37 7.78
C PRO A 136 -3.51 -14.25 9.04
N ALA A 137 -3.16 -15.53 8.88
CA ALA A 137 -2.90 -16.50 9.95
C ALA A 137 -1.40 -16.73 10.12
#